data_AF-A0A6N7FL81-F1
#
_entry.id   AF-A0A6N7FL81-F1
#
_cell.length_a   1.000
_cell.length_b   1.000
_cell.length_c   1.000
_cell.angle_alpha   90.00
_cell.angle_beta   90.00
_cell.angle_gamma   90.00
#
_symmetry.space_group_name_H-M   'P 1'
#
loop_
_entity.id
_entity.type
_entity.pdbx_description
1 polymer ?
#
loop_
_entity_poly.entity_id
_entity_poly.type
_entity_poly.pdbx_seq_one_letter_code
_entity_poly.pdbx_strand_id
1 'polypeptide(L)'
;MPAPPRTGDPQVDAVVAWLFELGATVVSVGHGRDPRSRASAARFVEAWRGLGRLDEREAFARDVDAVVDWPATAASWLRPAQRLVAGAPDAWVVADTPASWAPMARRLRLSTSWAPARTVCFPALATPALPELAGHDATEGLRGVGTDGTRWQFTDGALAWHATPTGEEGGP
;
A
#
# COMPACT_ATOMS: atom_id res chain seq x y z
N MET A 1 -12.93 -13.96 -8.46
CA MET A 1 -12.34 -12.91 -9.31
C MET A 1 -11.07 -13.48 -9.92
N PRO A 2 -10.83 -13.38 -11.24
CA PRO A 2 -9.60 -13.89 -11.86
C PRO A 2 -8.37 -13.16 -11.28
N ALA A 3 -7.22 -13.84 -11.27
CA ALA A 3 -5.97 -13.25 -10.82
C ALA A 3 -5.58 -12.05 -11.72
N PRO A 4 -5.02 -10.97 -11.15
CA PRO A 4 -4.59 -9.82 -11.93
C PRO A 4 -3.44 -10.19 -12.88
N PRO A 5 -3.36 -9.57 -14.08
CA PRO A 5 -2.22 -9.75 -14.96
C PRO A 5 -0.93 -9.28 -14.28
N ARG A 6 0.16 -10.01 -14.52
CA ARG A 6 1.47 -9.75 -13.93
C ARG A 6 2.23 -8.70 -14.73
N THR A 7 2.87 -7.79 -14.03
CA THR A 7 3.75 -6.75 -14.57
C THR A 7 5.19 -7.21 -14.71
N GLY A 8 5.58 -8.30 -14.04
CA GLY A 8 6.96 -8.78 -13.95
C GLY A 8 7.75 -8.17 -12.80
N ASP A 9 7.17 -7.20 -12.08
CA ASP A 9 7.69 -6.67 -10.83
C ASP A 9 7.01 -7.37 -9.65
N PRO A 10 7.72 -8.20 -8.87
CA PRO A 10 7.10 -8.99 -7.81
C PRO A 10 6.50 -8.13 -6.70
N GLN A 11 7.03 -6.93 -6.45
CA GLN A 11 6.48 -6.03 -5.45
C GLN A 11 5.15 -5.43 -5.92
N VAL A 12 5.11 -4.96 -7.17
CA VAL A 12 3.89 -4.38 -7.75
C VAL A 12 2.81 -5.45 -7.88
N ASP A 13 3.16 -6.63 -8.39
CA ASP A 13 2.22 -7.75 -8.58
C ASP A 13 1.59 -8.19 -7.25
N ALA A 14 2.40 -8.27 -6.18
CA ALA A 14 1.91 -8.62 -4.85
C ALA A 14 1.05 -7.51 -4.22
N VAL A 15 1.39 -6.23 -4.41
CA VAL A 15 0.55 -5.10 -3.96
C VAL A 15 -0.79 -5.10 -4.67
N VAL A 16 -0.81 -5.29 -6.00
CA VAL A 16 -2.04 -5.39 -6.79
C VAL A 16 -2.89 -6.57 -6.30
N ALA A 17 -2.28 -7.72 -6.04
CA ALA A 17 -3.01 -8.89 -5.56
C ALA A 17 -3.64 -8.66 -4.16
N TRP A 18 -2.94 -7.96 -3.25
CA TRP A 18 -3.53 -7.53 -1.96
C TRP A 18 -4.75 -6.63 -2.15
N LEU A 19 -4.68 -5.67 -3.08
CA LEU A 19 -5.79 -4.75 -3.37
C LEU A 19 -6.99 -5.49 -3.97
N PHE A 20 -6.76 -6.49 -4.81
CA PHE A 20 -7.82 -7.35 -5.33
C PHE A 20 -8.51 -8.14 -4.21
N GLU A 21 -7.75 -8.71 -3.28
CA GLU A 21 -8.32 -9.44 -2.13
C GLU A 21 -9.10 -8.53 -1.19
N LEU A 22 -8.69 -7.26 -1.07
CA LEU A 22 -9.43 -6.22 -0.38
C LEU A 22 -10.69 -5.76 -1.12
N GLY A 23 -10.90 -6.18 -2.36
CA GLY A 23 -11.97 -5.68 -3.22
C GLY A 23 -11.80 -4.20 -3.59
N ALA A 24 -10.57 -3.69 -3.55
CA ALA A 24 -10.26 -2.29 -3.79
C ALA A 24 -10.39 -1.92 -5.28
N THR A 25 -10.93 -0.74 -5.52
CA THR A 25 -11.21 -0.17 -6.84
C THR A 25 -10.59 1.21 -6.98
N VAL A 26 -10.76 2.07 -5.96
CA VAL A 26 -10.25 3.45 -5.95
C VAL A 26 -9.22 3.59 -4.86
N VAL A 27 -7.96 3.74 -5.25
CA VAL A 27 -6.85 3.80 -4.29
C VAL A 27 -6.26 5.20 -4.20
N SER A 28 -5.79 5.55 -3.00
CA SER A 28 -4.86 6.68 -2.84
C SER A 28 -3.45 6.18 -2.59
N VAL A 29 -2.48 6.82 -3.25
CA VAL A 29 -1.07 6.46 -3.16
C VAL A 29 -0.32 7.52 -2.37
N GLY A 30 0.36 7.11 -1.32
CA GLY A 30 1.20 7.95 -0.50
C GLY A 30 2.66 7.54 -0.60
N HIS A 31 3.59 8.50 -0.67
CA HIS A 31 5.01 8.14 -0.67
C HIS A 31 5.96 9.19 -0.08
N GLY A 32 7.08 8.71 0.45
CA GLY A 32 8.23 9.55 0.79
C GLY A 32 8.90 10.12 -0.47
N ARG A 33 9.63 11.22 -0.32
CA ARG A 33 10.37 11.85 -1.43
C ARG A 33 11.68 11.17 -1.81
N ASP A 34 12.11 10.14 -1.08
CA ASP A 34 13.32 9.42 -1.46
C ASP A 34 13.14 8.72 -2.82
N PRO A 35 14.23 8.51 -3.59
CA PRO A 35 14.13 7.98 -4.94
C PRO A 35 13.46 6.60 -5.03
N ARG A 36 13.68 5.73 -4.04
CA ARG A 36 13.13 4.36 -4.06
C ARG A 36 11.63 4.39 -3.85
N SER A 37 11.15 5.15 -2.88
CA SER A 37 9.74 5.35 -2.60
C SER A 37 8.99 5.96 -3.80
N ARG A 38 9.57 7.01 -4.41
CA ARG A 38 9.01 7.62 -5.62
C ARG A 38 8.92 6.62 -6.78
N ALA A 39 9.98 5.83 -7.01
CA ALA A 39 10.01 4.84 -8.09
C ALA A 39 8.99 3.70 -7.87
N SER A 40 8.83 3.21 -6.63
CA SER A 40 7.80 2.22 -6.29
C SER A 40 6.40 2.75 -6.49
N ALA A 41 6.10 3.96 -6.01
CA ALA A 41 4.80 4.60 -6.20
C ALA A 41 4.47 4.80 -7.70
N ALA A 42 5.44 5.26 -8.49
CA ALA A 42 5.25 5.46 -9.94
C ALA A 42 4.92 4.16 -10.67
N ARG A 43 5.70 3.08 -10.43
CA ARG A 43 5.45 1.77 -11.03
C ARG A 43 4.07 1.21 -10.66
N PHE A 44 3.67 1.36 -9.40
CA PHE A 44 2.33 0.95 -8.96
C PHE A 44 1.23 1.74 -9.67
N VAL A 45 1.34 3.06 -9.74
CA VAL A 45 0.33 3.92 -10.39
C VAL A 45 0.15 3.55 -11.86
N GLU A 46 1.26 3.29 -12.56
CA GLU A 46 1.23 2.83 -13.96
C GLU A 46 0.48 1.50 -14.10
N ALA A 47 0.83 0.51 -13.26
CA ALA A 47 0.20 -0.80 -13.26
C ALA A 47 -1.31 -0.72 -12.96
N TRP A 48 -1.71 -0.03 -11.89
CA TRP A 48 -3.10 0.06 -11.48
C TRP A 48 -4.00 0.72 -12.54
N ARG A 49 -3.53 1.83 -13.14
CA ARG A 49 -4.23 2.50 -14.25
C ARG A 49 -4.19 1.67 -15.55
N GLY A 50 -3.17 0.83 -15.72
CA GLY A 50 -3.13 -0.16 -16.80
C GLY A 50 -4.29 -1.15 -16.70
N LEU A 51 -4.58 -1.66 -15.51
CA LEU A 51 -5.67 -2.61 -15.28
C LEU A 51 -7.05 -2.03 -15.61
N GLY A 52 -7.30 -0.77 -15.25
CA GLY A 52 -8.57 -0.10 -15.55
C GLY A 52 -8.85 0.08 -17.05
N ARG A 53 -7.82 0.03 -17.91
CA ARG A 53 -7.95 0.15 -19.37
C ARG A 53 -8.21 -1.18 -20.08
N LEU A 54 -7.97 -2.30 -19.42
CA LEU A 54 -8.09 -3.64 -20.00
C LEU A 54 -9.49 -4.25 -19.82
N ASP A 55 -10.33 -3.66 -18.97
CA ASP A 55 -11.66 -4.17 -18.67
C ASP A 55 -12.72 -3.38 -19.46
N GLU A 56 -12.97 -3.80 -20.71
CA GLU A 56 -14.00 -3.20 -21.59
C GLU A 56 -15.43 -3.53 -21.12
N ARG A 57 -15.59 -4.41 -20.12
CA ARG A 57 -16.87 -4.74 -19.51
C ARG A 57 -17.08 -3.86 -18.28
N GLU A 58 -17.68 -2.70 -18.50
CA GLU A 58 -18.07 -1.74 -17.47
C GLU A 58 -18.69 -2.41 -16.22
N ALA A 59 -17.99 -2.29 -15.08
CA ALA A 59 -18.58 -2.23 -13.73
C ALA A 59 -17.54 -1.86 -12.64
N PHE A 60 -16.25 -2.12 -12.86
CA PHE A 60 -15.21 -1.84 -11.84
C PHE A 60 -14.03 -1.06 -12.44
N ALA A 61 -14.27 0.20 -12.78
CA ALA A 61 -13.21 1.12 -13.14
C ALA A 61 -12.25 1.25 -11.95
N ARG A 62 -11.02 0.75 -12.12
CA ARG A 62 -9.95 0.91 -11.15
C ARG A 62 -9.30 2.28 -11.36
N ASP A 63 -9.23 3.08 -10.31
CA ASP A 63 -8.70 4.44 -10.39
C ASP A 63 -7.71 4.76 -9.26
N VAL A 64 -6.88 5.76 -9.49
CA VAL A 64 -6.01 6.39 -8.49
C VAL A 64 -6.55 7.78 -8.19
N ASP A 65 -7.23 7.92 -7.05
CA ASP A 65 -7.82 9.18 -6.58
C ASP A 65 -6.75 10.27 -6.37
N ALA A 66 -5.70 9.91 -5.64
CA ALA A 66 -4.62 10.84 -5.34
C ALA A 66 -3.26 10.14 -5.34
N VAL A 67 -2.24 10.90 -5.73
CA VAL A 67 -0.84 10.59 -5.44
C VAL A 67 -0.30 11.73 -4.58
N VAL A 68 0.10 11.40 -3.35
CA VAL A 68 0.53 12.38 -2.34
C VAL A 68 1.95 12.07 -1.90
N ASP A 69 2.85 13.02 -2.10
CA ASP A 69 4.20 12.97 -1.55
C ASP A 69 4.31 13.77 -0.25
N TRP A 70 5.30 13.43 0.56
CA TRP A 70 5.70 14.23 1.72
C TRP A 70 7.22 14.19 1.95
N PRO A 71 7.79 15.26 2.54
CA PRO A 71 9.19 15.26 2.93
C PRO A 71 9.43 14.32 4.12
N ALA A 72 10.67 13.86 4.29
CA ALA A 72 11.07 13.03 5.43
C ALA A 72 10.85 13.73 6.80
N THR A 73 10.78 15.07 6.80
CA THR A 73 10.45 15.87 7.97
C THR A 73 9.51 17.00 7.55
N ALA A 74 8.37 17.11 8.23
CA ALA A 74 7.37 18.14 7.96
C ALA A 74 7.03 18.92 9.25
N ALA A 75 6.90 20.24 9.13
CA ALA A 75 6.36 21.07 10.20
C ALA A 75 4.89 20.74 10.52
N SER A 76 4.15 20.20 9.53
CA SER A 76 2.81 19.67 9.72
C SER A 76 2.53 18.52 8.75
N TRP A 77 2.04 17.42 9.31
CA TRP A 77 1.60 16.24 8.59
C TRP A 77 0.11 16.30 8.21
N LEU A 78 -0.65 17.29 8.73
CA LEU A 78 -2.11 17.31 8.57
C LEU A 78 -2.53 17.51 7.11
N ARG A 79 -1.88 18.43 6.40
CA ARG A 79 -2.20 18.71 4.99
C ARG A 79 -2.02 17.48 4.09
N PRO A 80 -0.87 16.78 4.08
CA PRO A 80 -0.75 15.58 3.26
C PRO A 80 -1.68 14.46 3.76
N ALA A 81 -1.92 14.33 5.08
CA ALA A 81 -2.86 13.33 5.61
C ALA A 81 -4.30 13.54 5.11
N GLN A 82 -4.78 14.79 5.11
CA GLN A 82 -6.10 15.16 4.58
C GLN A 82 -6.19 14.88 3.08
N ARG A 83 -5.17 15.24 2.31
CA ARG A 83 -5.13 14.96 0.87
C ARG A 83 -5.20 13.47 0.57
N LEU A 84 -4.55 12.64 1.38
CA LEU A 84 -4.49 11.18 1.17
C LEU A 84 -5.84 10.48 1.39
N VAL A 85 -6.79 11.12 2.11
CA VAL A 85 -8.12 10.55 2.36
C VAL A 85 -9.24 11.30 1.63
N ALA A 86 -8.91 12.39 0.91
CA ALA A 86 -9.89 13.39 0.48
C ALA A 86 -10.97 12.83 -0.45
N GLY A 87 -10.61 11.97 -1.40
CA GLY A 87 -11.56 11.35 -2.33
C GLY A 87 -12.25 10.09 -1.80
N ALA A 88 -12.17 9.83 -0.49
CA ALA A 88 -12.71 8.63 0.15
C ALA A 88 -12.30 7.32 -0.55
N PRO A 89 -10.99 7.10 -0.79
CA PRO A 89 -10.50 5.89 -1.44
C PRO A 89 -10.87 4.65 -0.62
N ASP A 90 -11.02 3.52 -1.30
CA ASP A 90 -11.34 2.25 -0.65
C ASP A 90 -10.11 1.46 -0.18
N ALA A 91 -8.91 1.86 -0.59
CA ALA A 91 -7.65 1.39 -0.05
C ALA A 91 -6.53 2.42 -0.22
N TRP A 92 -5.44 2.21 0.52
CA TRP A 92 -4.24 3.03 0.44
C TRP A 92 -3.04 2.19 0.05
N VAL A 93 -2.15 2.77 -0.76
CA VAL A 93 -0.84 2.20 -1.07
C VAL A 93 0.24 3.13 -0.56
N VAL A 94 1.19 2.61 0.21
CA VAL A 94 2.26 3.41 0.80
C VAL A 94 3.63 2.89 0.39
N ALA A 95 4.44 3.76 -0.22
CA ALA A 95 5.85 3.53 -0.47
C ALA A 95 6.67 4.55 0.32
N ASP A 96 7.23 4.17 1.45
CA ASP A 96 8.02 5.09 2.26
C ASP A 96 9.01 4.33 3.16
N THR A 97 9.94 5.07 3.76
CA THR A 97 10.79 4.61 4.85
C THR A 97 10.04 4.63 6.19
N PRO A 98 10.42 3.79 7.18
CA PRO A 98 9.77 3.78 8.50
C PRO A 98 9.83 5.14 9.20
N ALA A 99 10.97 5.83 9.10
CA ALA A 99 11.19 7.11 9.79
C ALA A 99 10.27 8.23 9.27
N SER A 100 10.07 8.30 7.96
CA SER A 100 9.17 9.28 7.31
C SER A 100 7.70 8.89 7.46
N TRP A 101 7.40 7.59 7.39
CA TRP A 101 6.03 7.08 7.52
C TRP A 101 5.46 7.22 8.92
N ALA A 102 6.23 6.92 9.98
CA ALA A 102 5.74 6.89 11.35
C ALA A 102 4.98 8.16 11.80
N PRO A 103 5.51 9.40 11.63
CA PRO A 103 4.77 10.60 11.97
C PRO A 103 3.53 10.83 11.09
N MET A 104 3.58 10.44 9.82
CA MET A 104 2.44 10.51 8.90
C MET A 104 1.32 9.55 9.30
N ALA A 105 1.64 8.29 9.59
CA ALA A 105 0.71 7.25 10.04
C ALA A 105 -0.01 7.66 11.33
N ARG A 106 0.74 8.19 12.32
CA ARG A 106 0.16 8.76 13.54
C ARG A 106 -0.83 9.86 13.23
N ARG A 107 -0.46 10.79 12.35
CA ARG A 107 -1.35 11.91 11.99
C ARG A 107 -2.61 11.42 11.28
N LEU A 108 -2.49 10.48 10.34
CA LEU A 108 -3.62 9.87 9.66
C LEU A 108 -4.57 9.25 10.69
N ARG A 109 -4.05 8.39 11.57
CA ARG A 109 -4.86 7.72 12.58
C ARG A 109 -5.58 8.70 13.52
N LEU A 110 -4.92 9.78 13.91
CA LEU A 110 -5.46 10.76 14.84
C LEU A 110 -6.48 11.71 14.23
N SER A 111 -6.42 11.99 12.92
CA SER A 111 -7.08 13.15 12.33
C SER A 111 -7.94 12.84 11.11
N THR A 112 -8.02 11.58 10.67
CA THR A 112 -8.77 11.19 9.47
C THR A 112 -9.50 9.86 9.64
N SER A 113 -10.26 9.46 8.61
CA SER A 113 -10.91 8.14 8.50
C SER A 113 -9.96 7.02 8.05
N TRP A 114 -8.66 7.29 7.96
CA TRP A 114 -7.67 6.32 7.50
C TRP A 114 -7.67 5.06 8.36
N ALA A 115 -7.60 3.90 7.70
CA ALA A 115 -7.61 2.58 8.33
C ALA A 115 -6.32 1.82 7.95
N PRO A 116 -5.48 1.41 8.92
CA PRO A 116 -4.29 0.61 8.64
C PRO A 116 -4.64 -0.72 7.95
N ALA A 117 -5.76 -1.35 8.34
CA ALA A 117 -6.27 -2.57 7.74
C ALA A 117 -6.71 -2.46 6.26
N ARG A 118 -6.73 -1.25 5.68
CA ARG A 118 -7.00 -1.04 4.25
C ARG A 118 -5.78 -0.49 3.52
N THR A 119 -4.62 -0.55 4.15
CA THR A 119 -3.37 0.01 3.63
C THR A 119 -2.38 -1.09 3.30
N VAL A 120 -1.84 -1.06 2.08
CA VAL A 120 -0.84 -1.99 1.56
C VAL A 120 0.48 -1.26 1.35
N CYS A 121 1.56 -1.78 1.92
CA CYS A 121 2.86 -1.13 1.96
C CYS A 121 3.92 -1.83 1.09
N PHE A 122 4.84 -1.02 0.57
CA PHE A 122 6.07 -1.51 -0.08
C PHE A 122 7.14 -1.95 0.96
N PRO A 123 8.18 -2.69 0.53
CA PRO A 123 9.05 -3.47 1.42
C PRO A 123 9.79 -2.71 2.51
N ALA A 124 10.05 -1.42 2.33
CA ALA A 124 10.77 -0.62 3.33
C ALA A 124 10.03 -0.53 4.67
N LEU A 125 8.71 -0.76 4.71
CA LEU A 125 7.90 -0.76 5.93
C LEU A 125 7.78 -2.13 6.60
N ALA A 126 8.36 -3.18 6.03
CA ALA A 126 8.39 -4.53 6.60
C ALA A 126 9.41 -4.64 7.75
N THR A 127 9.26 -3.81 8.79
CA THR A 127 10.18 -3.75 9.93
C THR A 127 9.47 -3.99 11.26
N PRO A 128 9.95 -4.91 12.12
CA PRO A 128 9.35 -5.16 13.43
C PRO A 128 9.31 -3.92 14.35
N ALA A 129 10.15 -2.92 14.11
CA ALA A 129 10.19 -1.68 14.90
C ALA A 129 9.03 -0.71 14.56
N LEU A 130 8.25 -0.96 13.51
CA LEU A 130 7.24 0.00 13.06
C LEU A 130 6.15 0.30 14.09
N PRO A 131 5.61 -0.68 14.86
CA PRO A 131 4.63 -0.41 15.91
C PRO A 131 5.16 0.49 17.03
N GLU A 132 6.44 0.38 17.38
CA GLU A 132 7.08 1.27 18.35
C GLU A 132 7.22 2.69 17.79
N LEU A 133 7.56 2.82 16.51
CA LEU A 133 7.74 4.10 15.85
C LEU A 133 6.41 4.82 15.58
N ALA A 134 5.41 4.12 15.07
CA ALA A 134 4.15 4.70 14.60
C ALA A 134 2.99 4.54 15.60
N GLY A 135 3.14 3.71 16.63
CA GLY A 135 2.10 3.37 17.58
C GLY A 135 1.21 2.22 17.11
N HIS A 136 0.78 1.39 18.05
CA HIS A 136 -0.01 0.18 17.81
C HIS A 136 -1.27 0.44 16.96
N ASP A 137 -2.06 1.47 17.29
CA ASP A 137 -3.29 1.83 16.56
C ASP A 137 -3.06 2.21 15.09
N ALA A 138 -1.85 2.67 14.75
CA ALA A 138 -1.50 3.04 13.38
C ALA A 138 -0.87 1.87 12.60
N THR A 139 -0.56 0.75 13.27
CA THR A 139 0.06 -0.42 12.65
C THR A 139 -0.82 -1.66 12.65
N GLU A 140 -1.79 -1.77 13.55
CA GLU A 140 -2.60 -2.98 13.67
C GLU A 140 -3.41 -3.26 12.39
N GLY A 141 -3.21 -4.43 11.79
CA GLY A 141 -3.79 -4.83 10.51
C GLY A 141 -3.12 -4.25 9.26
N LEU A 142 -2.08 -3.40 9.40
CA LEU A 142 -1.29 -2.90 8.29
C LEU A 142 -0.61 -4.06 7.57
N ARG A 143 -0.65 -4.09 6.24
CA ARG A 143 -0.07 -5.17 5.43
C ARG A 143 0.86 -4.65 4.37
N GLY A 144 1.64 -5.53 3.78
CA GLY A 144 2.48 -5.17 2.66
C GLY A 144 3.19 -6.35 2.03
N VAL A 145 4.24 -6.01 1.31
CA VAL A 145 5.03 -6.95 0.52
C VAL A 145 6.52 -6.85 0.86
N GLY A 146 7.25 -7.95 0.76
CA GLY A 146 8.71 -8.04 0.79
C GLY A 146 9.32 -7.78 -0.59
N THR A 147 10.65 -7.72 -0.67
CA THR A 147 11.36 -7.40 -1.91
C THR A 147 11.15 -8.41 -3.04
N ASP A 148 10.85 -9.65 -2.67
CA ASP A 148 10.56 -10.81 -3.52
C ASP A 148 9.06 -11.02 -3.77
N GLY A 149 8.20 -10.13 -3.26
CA GLY A 149 6.75 -10.27 -3.37
C GLY A 149 6.11 -11.16 -2.30
N THR A 150 6.89 -11.71 -1.34
CA THR A 150 6.33 -12.32 -0.13
C THR A 150 5.44 -11.32 0.60
N ARG A 151 4.43 -11.79 1.32
CA ARG A 151 3.48 -10.89 1.98
C ARG A 151 3.75 -10.84 3.47
N TRP A 152 3.38 -9.73 4.08
CA TRP A 152 3.42 -9.58 5.53
C TRP A 152 2.22 -8.78 6.03
N GLN A 153 1.90 -8.95 7.30
CA GLN A 153 0.93 -8.14 8.01
C GLN A 153 1.36 -7.92 9.46
N PHE A 154 0.89 -6.84 10.06
CA PHE A 154 0.94 -6.65 11.50
C PHE A 154 -0.32 -7.24 12.14
N THR A 155 -0.12 -8.07 13.16
CA THR A 155 -1.19 -8.62 14.00
C THR A 155 -0.70 -8.70 15.44
N ASP A 156 -1.50 -8.19 16.37
CA ASP A 156 -1.16 -8.13 17.80
C ASP A 156 0.21 -7.46 18.05
N GLY A 157 0.50 -6.40 17.28
CA GLY A 157 1.77 -5.67 17.34
C GLY A 157 3.00 -6.42 16.80
N ALA A 158 2.84 -7.62 16.24
CA ALA A 158 3.92 -8.41 15.66
C ALA A 158 3.87 -8.41 14.12
N LEU A 159 5.05 -8.37 13.48
CA LEU A 159 5.17 -8.54 12.04
C LEU A 159 5.15 -10.04 11.70
N ALA A 160 4.12 -10.49 10.98
CA ALA A 160 3.98 -11.86 10.49
C ALA A 160 4.20 -11.91 8.98
N TRP A 161 5.03 -12.86 8.53
CA TRP A 161 5.26 -13.13 7.11
C TRP A 161 4.40 -14.29 6.63
N HIS A 162 3.85 -14.15 5.43
CA HIS A 162 3.09 -15.17 4.73
C HIS A 162 3.82 -15.53 3.45
N ALA A 163 4.05 -16.83 3.24
CA ALA A 163 4.50 -17.31 1.95
C ALA A 163 3.48 -16.89 0.89
N THR A 164 3.97 -16.35 -0.23
CA THR A 164 3.15 -16.27 -1.44
C THR A 164 2.75 -17.69 -1.79
N PRO A 165 1.46 -17.99 -2.08
CA PRO A 165 1.10 -19.28 -2.63
C PRO A 165 1.87 -19.41 -3.95
N THR A 166 2.94 -20.21 -3.95
CA THR A 166 3.60 -20.61 -5.18
C THR A 166 2.53 -21.38 -5.95
N GLY A 167 1.99 -20.75 -6.99
CA GLY A 167 1.26 -21.48 -8.01
C GLY A 167 2.25 -22.39 -8.71
N GLU A 168 2.56 -23.53 -8.11
CA GLU A 168 3.11 -24.64 -8.86
C GLU A 168 1.97 -25.25 -9.68
N GLU A 169 2.21 -25.12 -10.98
CA GLU A 169 1.55 -25.73 -12.10
C GLU A 169 1.38 -27.24 -11.94
N GLY A 170 0.40 -27.78 -12.69
CA GLY A 170 0.02 -29.18 -12.68
C GLY A 170 1.19 -30.13 -12.87
N GLY A 171 1.21 -31.15 -12.02
CA GLY A 171 1.91 -32.39 -12.33
C GLY A 171 1.07 -33.26 -13.27
N PRO A 172 1.68 -33.90 -14.29
CA PRO A 172 1.01 -34.88 -15.13
C PRO A 172 0.58 -36.14 -14.36
#